data_AF-A0AA96VU99-F1
#
_entry.id   AF-A0AA96VU99-F1
#
_cell.length_a   1.000
_cell.length_b   1.000
_cell.length_c   1.000
_cell.angle_alpha   90.00
_cell.angle_beta   90.00
_cell.angle_gamma   90.00
#
_symmetry.space_group_name_H-M   'P 1'
#
loop_
_entity.id
_entity.type
_entity.pdbx_description
1 polymer ?
#
loop_
_entity_poly.entity_id
_entity_poly.type
_entity_poly.pdbx_seq_one_letter_code
_entity_poly.pdbx_strand_id
1 'polypeptide(L)'
;MERDIITVYCLIDEYLKVSGIKDDVRAEISNAEVLLIGYMAVNDFSGNYYKAHQYSMMMQLVKRIDYTRFLRRLAKINEVLSTLFAFLGSLFQRLNGAKIYSVDSFPVELCQITRQSRVRLSDEVLNSSVKNVI
;
A
#
# COMPACT_ATOMS: atom_id res chain seq x y z
N MET A 1 6.78 17.23 -5.58
CA MET A 1 5.89 16.91 -4.46
C MET A 1 4.43 16.89 -4.89
N GLU A 2 3.77 18.04 -5.14
CA GLU A 2 2.34 18.02 -5.56
C GLU A 2 2.09 17.27 -6.87
N ARG A 3 2.95 17.49 -7.88
CA ARG A 3 2.86 16.76 -9.16
C ARG A 3 2.97 15.25 -8.98
N ASP A 4 3.86 14.79 -8.12
CA ASP A 4 4.07 13.36 -7.87
C ASP A 4 2.84 12.73 -7.21
N ILE A 5 2.25 13.42 -6.24
CA ILE A 5 1.01 13.00 -5.57
C ILE A 5 -0.14 12.89 -6.57
N ILE A 6 -0.31 13.90 -7.44
CA ILE A 6 -1.35 13.89 -8.49
C ILE A 6 -1.11 12.75 -9.48
N THR A 7 0.14 12.56 -9.93
CA THR A 7 0.49 11.48 -10.87
C THR A 7 0.19 10.11 -10.27
N VAL A 8 0.58 9.87 -9.01
CA VAL A 8 0.32 8.61 -8.32
C VAL A 8 -1.18 8.40 -8.12
N TYR A 9 -1.92 9.44 -7.72
CA TYR A 9 -3.38 9.37 -7.61
C TYR A 9 -4.04 8.97 -8.93
N CYS A 10 -3.70 9.67 -10.03
CA CYS A 10 -4.25 9.36 -11.35
C CYS A 10 -3.93 7.93 -11.79
N LEU A 11 -2.70 7.45 -11.54
CA LEU A 11 -2.30 6.09 -11.89
C LEU A 11 -3.11 5.04 -11.11
N ILE A 12 -3.31 5.26 -9.80
CA ILE A 12 -4.12 4.38 -8.95
C ILE A 12 -5.58 4.40 -9.40
N ASP A 13 -6.15 5.59 -9.64
CA ASP A 13 -7.55 5.76 -10.03
C ASP A 13 -7.86 5.09 -11.38
N GLU A 14 -7.00 5.28 -12.39
CA GLU A 14 -7.14 4.62 -13.68
C GLU A 14 -7.01 3.09 -13.55
N TYR A 15 -6.10 2.60 -12.72
CA TYR A 15 -5.99 1.16 -12.48
C TYR A 15 -7.25 0.58 -11.82
N LEU A 16 -7.83 1.26 -10.82
CA LEU A 16 -9.05 0.81 -10.16
C LEU A 16 -10.23 0.77 -11.12
N LYS A 17 -10.36 1.77 -12.01
CA LYS A 17 -11.38 1.81 -13.06
C LYS A 17 -11.23 0.63 -14.02
N VAL A 18 -10.02 0.36 -14.52
CA VAL A 18 -9.75 -0.76 -15.44
C VAL A 18 -9.99 -2.12 -14.76
N SER A 19 -9.67 -2.22 -13.47
CA SER A 19 -9.89 -3.44 -12.68
C SER A 19 -11.36 -3.67 -12.31
N GLY A 20 -12.26 -2.73 -12.61
CA GLY A 20 -13.68 -2.81 -12.28
C GLY A 20 -13.99 -2.69 -10.79
N ILE A 21 -13.03 -2.21 -9.99
CA ILE A 21 -13.19 -2.05 -8.55
C ILE A 21 -13.93 -0.75 -8.30
N LYS A 22 -15.17 -0.87 -7.83
CA LYS A 22 -16.04 0.27 -7.57
C LYS A 22 -15.92 0.74 -6.14
N ASP A 23 -16.08 2.05 -5.97
CA ASP A 23 -16.26 2.66 -4.66
C ASP A 23 -17.61 2.24 -4.05
N ASP A 24 -17.65 2.19 -2.73
CA ASP A 24 -18.90 2.05 -2.00
C ASP A 24 -19.72 3.34 -2.17
N VAL A 25 -21.00 3.22 -2.52
CA VAL A 25 -21.91 4.36 -2.75
C VAL A 25 -22.02 5.27 -1.52
N ARG A 26 -21.80 4.73 -0.32
CA ARG A 26 -21.87 5.47 0.94
C ARG A 26 -20.51 5.98 1.41
N ALA A 27 -19.44 5.66 0.69
CA ALA A 27 -18.11 6.11 1.06
C ALA A 27 -17.94 7.58 0.70
N GLU A 28 -17.49 8.37 1.67
CA GLU A 28 -17.18 9.78 1.46
C GLU A 28 -15.86 9.98 0.72
N ILE A 29 -14.90 9.07 0.92
CA ILE A 29 -13.63 9.03 0.18
C ILE A 29 -13.60 7.84 -0.78
N SER A 30 -12.93 7.97 -1.93
CA SER A 30 -12.75 6.91 -2.90
C SER A 30 -11.70 5.88 -2.44
N ASN A 31 -11.70 4.71 -3.07
CA ASN A 31 -10.67 3.71 -2.88
C ASN A 31 -9.30 4.20 -3.38
N ALA A 32 -9.30 5.06 -4.41
CA ALA A 32 -8.09 5.71 -4.90
C ALA A 32 -7.46 6.62 -3.84
N GLU A 33 -8.28 7.42 -3.15
CA GLU A 33 -7.83 8.27 -2.04
C GLU A 33 -7.29 7.45 -0.87
N VAL A 34 -7.93 6.33 -0.52
CA VAL A 34 -7.43 5.42 0.52
C VAL A 34 -6.05 4.87 0.17
N LEU A 35 -5.86 4.42 -1.07
CA LEU A 35 -4.58 3.90 -1.54
C LEU A 35 -3.51 4.99 -1.64
N LEU A 36 -3.88 6.22 -2.01
CA LEU A 36 -2.96 7.35 -2.02
C LEU A 36 -2.37 7.62 -0.63
N ILE A 37 -3.20 7.64 0.41
CA ILE A 37 -2.73 7.81 1.80
C ILE A 37 -1.82 6.64 2.20
N GLY A 38 -2.15 5.42 1.79
CA GLY A 38 -1.30 4.25 1.99
C GLY A 38 0.06 4.37 1.31
N TYR A 39 0.09 4.85 0.07
CA TYR A 39 1.32 5.13 -0.67
C TYR A 39 2.17 6.19 0.03
N MET A 40 1.57 7.33 0.41
CA MET A 40 2.25 8.38 1.16
C MET A 40 2.84 7.87 2.48
N ALA A 41 2.12 6.97 3.17
CA ALA A 41 2.63 6.35 4.39
C ALA A 41 3.96 5.63 4.16
N VAL A 42 4.06 4.85 3.09
CA VAL A 42 5.28 4.11 2.75
C VAL A 42 6.37 5.04 2.23
N ASN A 43 6.04 5.96 1.32
CA ASN A 43 7.00 6.82 0.64
C ASN A 43 7.55 7.94 1.53
N ASP A 44 6.67 8.64 2.26
CA ASP A 44 7.02 9.88 2.97
C ASP A 44 7.11 9.69 4.49
N PHE A 45 6.48 8.65 5.04
CA PHE A 45 6.37 8.43 6.49
C PHE A 45 6.93 7.09 6.97
N SER A 46 7.79 6.43 6.19
CA SER A 46 8.47 5.18 6.56
C SER A 46 7.51 4.05 6.99
N GLY A 47 6.36 3.95 6.35
CA GLY A 47 5.30 2.99 6.69
C GLY A 47 4.41 3.41 7.86
N ASN A 48 4.57 4.62 8.41
CA ASN A 48 3.73 5.11 9.50
C ASN A 48 2.39 5.65 8.97
N TYR A 49 1.42 4.74 8.85
CA TYR A 49 0.06 5.03 8.41
C TYR A 49 -0.67 6.08 9.27
N TYR A 50 -0.36 6.17 10.56
CA TYR A 50 -0.98 7.16 11.44
C TYR A 50 -0.49 8.57 11.10
N LYS A 51 0.82 8.76 10.93
CA LYS A 51 1.40 10.06 10.54
C LYS A 51 0.89 10.51 9.17
N ALA A 52 0.84 9.60 8.20
CA ALA A 52 0.30 9.89 6.87
C ALA A 52 -1.17 10.29 6.92
N HIS A 53 -1.99 9.55 7.68
CA HIS A 53 -3.40 9.89 7.89
C HIS A 53 -3.57 11.29 8.48
N GLN A 54 -2.86 11.60 9.56
CA GLN A 54 -2.91 12.92 10.20
C GLN A 54 -2.49 14.03 9.23
N TYR A 55 -1.41 13.81 8.47
CA TYR A 55 -0.94 14.74 7.46
C TYR A 55 -2.00 15.00 6.38
N SER A 56 -2.62 13.95 5.83
CA SER A 56 -3.66 14.08 4.80
C SER A 56 -4.91 14.80 5.31
N MET A 57 -5.27 14.65 6.58
CA MET A 57 -6.36 15.42 7.20
C MET A 57 -5.98 16.89 7.41
N MET A 58 -4.76 17.16 7.87
CA MET A 58 -4.26 18.51 8.14
C MET A 58 -4.14 19.34 6.87
N MET A 59 -3.63 18.73 5.79
CA MET A 59 -3.47 19.36 4.48
C MET A 59 -4.77 19.33 3.64
N GLN A 60 -5.85 18.76 4.17
CA GLN A 60 -7.15 18.64 3.49
C GLN A 60 -7.05 18.00 2.09
N LEU A 61 -6.13 17.05 1.91
CA LEU A 61 -5.90 16.38 0.62
C LEU A 61 -7.07 15.48 0.21
N VAL A 62 -7.81 14.98 1.20
CA VAL A 62 -8.98 14.11 1.02
C VAL A 62 -10.07 14.55 2.00
N LYS A 63 -11.30 14.09 1.79
CA LYS A 63 -12.35 14.29 2.80
C LYS A 63 -12.01 13.58 4.10
N ARG A 64 -12.56 14.11 5.19
CA ARG A 64 -12.26 13.64 6.53
C ARG A 64 -12.68 12.18 6.72
N ILE A 65 -11.79 11.37 7.26
CA ILE A 65 -12.06 9.98 7.61
C ILE A 65 -11.42 9.64 8.96
N ASP A 66 -12.09 8.83 9.77
CA ASP A 66 -11.51 8.29 11.01
C ASP A 66 -10.36 7.32 10.71
N TYR A 67 -9.30 7.36 11.51
CA TYR A 67 -8.12 6.51 11.33
C TYR A 67 -8.47 5.01 11.27
N THR A 68 -9.37 4.56 12.14
CA THR A 68 -9.80 3.15 12.18
C THR A 68 -10.62 2.75 10.94
N ARG A 69 -11.41 3.67 10.38
CA ARG A 69 -12.15 3.43 9.14
C ARG A 69 -11.19 3.37 7.95
N PHE A 70 -10.22 4.28 7.91
CA PHE A 70 -9.14 4.28 6.92
C PHE A 70 -8.40 2.93 6.91
N LEU A 71 -7.90 2.46 8.06
CA LEU A 71 -7.18 1.19 8.15
C LEU A 71 -8.01 -0.02 7.69
N ARG A 72 -9.29 -0.10 8.08
CA ARG A 72 -10.17 -1.19 7.63
C ARG A 72 -10.39 -1.18 6.12
N ARG A 73 -10.51 0.02 5.52
CA ARG A 73 -10.64 0.14 4.06
C ARG A 73 -9.35 -0.22 3.35
N LEU A 74 -8.21 0.25 3.85
CA LEU A 74 -6.90 -0.09 3.31
C LEU A 74 -6.68 -1.60 3.34
N ALA A 75 -6.99 -2.26 4.46
CA ALA A 75 -6.88 -3.71 4.58
C ALA A 75 -7.78 -4.46 3.58
N LYS A 76 -9.02 -3.98 3.36
CA LYS A 76 -9.94 -4.57 2.38
C LYS A 76 -9.45 -4.43 0.93
N ILE A 77 -8.78 -3.32 0.62
CA ILE A 77 -8.24 -3.03 -0.73
C ILE A 77 -6.84 -3.63 -0.90
N ASN A 78 -6.21 -4.16 0.17
CA ASN A 78 -4.84 -4.68 0.09
C ASN A 78 -4.69 -5.83 -0.91
N GLU A 79 -5.73 -6.63 -1.15
CA GLU A 79 -5.72 -7.66 -2.20
C GLU A 79 -5.50 -7.08 -3.61
N VAL A 80 -5.98 -5.85 -3.83
CA VAL A 80 -5.82 -5.10 -5.09
C VAL A 80 -4.38 -4.67 -5.32
N LEU A 81 -3.62 -4.41 -4.25
CA LEU A 81 -2.21 -4.05 -4.37
C LEU A 81 -1.40 -5.22 -4.93
N SER A 82 -1.65 -6.44 -4.45
CA SER A 82 -1.00 -7.65 -4.97
C SER A 82 -1.25 -7.84 -6.47
N THR A 83 -2.48 -7.63 -6.94
CA THR A 83 -2.81 -7.73 -8.36
C THR A 83 -2.21 -6.59 -9.18
N LEU A 84 -2.11 -5.39 -8.61
CA LEU A 84 -1.48 -4.23 -9.23
C LEU A 84 0.01 -4.49 -9.47
N PHE A 85 0.72 -4.97 -8.46
CA PHE A 85 2.15 -5.28 -8.60
C PHE A 85 2.41 -6.41 -9.59
N ALA A 86 1.57 -7.44 -9.61
CA ALA A 86 1.65 -8.49 -10.62
C ALA A 86 1.41 -7.94 -12.03
N PHE A 87 0.40 -7.08 -12.20
CA PHE A 87 0.11 -6.41 -13.47
C PHE A 87 1.29 -5.55 -13.93
N LEU A 88 1.81 -4.68 -13.06
CA LEU A 88 2.97 -3.83 -13.35
C LEU A 88 4.21 -4.64 -13.69
N GLY A 89 4.48 -5.72 -12.95
CA GLY A 89 5.59 -6.63 -13.25
C GLY A 89 5.47 -7.23 -14.66
N SER A 90 4.27 -7.70 -15.02
CA SER A 90 4.01 -8.25 -16.36
C SER A 90 4.11 -7.18 -17.47
N LEU A 91 3.67 -5.95 -17.18
CA LEU A 91 3.73 -4.82 -18.10
C LEU A 91 5.19 -4.43 -18.37
N PHE A 92 5.99 -4.28 -17.31
CA PHE A 92 7.42 -3.97 -17.44
C PHE A 92 8.21 -5.11 -18.10
N GLN A 93 7.78 -6.36 -17.93
CA GLN A 93 8.35 -7.49 -18.68
C GLN A 93 8.09 -7.43 -20.18
N ARG A 94 6.93 -6.90 -20.58
CA ARG A 94 6.58 -6.74 -21.99
C ARG A 94 7.23 -5.52 -22.62
N LEU A 95 7.32 -4.42 -21.87
CA LEU A 95 7.86 -3.14 -22.35
C LEU A 95 9.39 -3.13 -22.41
N ASN A 96 10.06 -3.81 -21.47
CA ASN A 96 11.52 -3.89 -21.44
C ASN A 96 11.97 -5.25 -22.00
N GLY A 97 12.85 -5.24 -23.02
CA GLY A 97 13.53 -6.44 -23.50
C GLY A 97 14.64 -6.97 -22.57
N ALA A 98 14.84 -6.32 -21.42
CA ALA A 98 15.87 -6.68 -20.45
C ALA A 98 15.43 -7.90 -19.62
N LYS A 99 16.26 -8.95 -19.59
CA LYS A 99 15.97 -10.22 -18.90
C LYS A 99 16.33 -10.22 -17.40
N ILE A 100 16.83 -9.10 -16.87
CA ILE A 100 17.38 -9.02 -15.51
C ILE A 100 16.59 -7.99 -14.73
N TYR A 101 15.86 -8.45 -13.72
CA TYR A 101 15.13 -7.63 -12.75
C TYR A 101 15.77 -7.86 -11.39
N SER A 102 16.18 -6.79 -10.71
CA SER A 102 16.58 -6.83 -9.32
C SER A 102 15.35 -6.52 -8.46
N VAL A 103 14.92 -7.48 -7.66
CA VAL A 103 13.82 -7.32 -6.70
C VAL A 103 14.47 -7.17 -5.33
N ASP A 104 14.53 -5.95 -4.82
CA ASP A 104 15.00 -5.70 -3.46
C ASP A 104 13.83 -5.84 -2.49
N SER A 105 14.01 -6.68 -1.47
CA SER A 105 13.01 -6.87 -0.42
C SER A 105 13.36 -5.91 0.70
N PHE A 106 12.66 -4.77 0.76
CA PHE A 106 12.91 -3.79 1.82
C PHE A 106 12.59 -4.42 3.19
N PRO A 107 13.54 -4.37 4.15
CA PRO A 107 13.28 -4.86 5.49
C PRO A 107 12.20 -3.99 6.12
N VAL A 108 11.03 -4.59 6.37
CA VAL A 108 9.96 -3.93 7.13
C VAL A 108 10.36 -3.97 8.59
N GLU A 109 10.34 -2.82 9.26
CA GLU A 109 10.50 -2.78 10.73
C GLU A 109 9.41 -3.64 11.36
N LEU A 110 9.79 -4.83 11.83
CA LEU A 110 8.91 -5.65 12.63
C LEU A 110 8.71 -4.93 13.97
N CYS A 111 7.46 -4.77 14.39
CA CYS A 111 7.16 -4.35 15.76
C CYS A 111 7.99 -5.21 16.72
N GLN A 112 8.75 -4.57 17.62
CA GLN A 112 9.47 -5.27 18.68
C GLN A 112 8.55 -6.32 19.30
N ILE A 113 9.02 -7.57 19.30
CA ILE A 113 8.23 -8.77 19.55
C ILE A 113 7.97 -8.94 21.07
N THR A 114 7.43 -7.93 21.74
CA THR A 114 7.18 -7.96 23.18
C THR A 114 5.89 -8.74 23.52
N ARG A 115 5.09 -9.13 22.51
CA ARG A 115 3.81 -9.87 22.67
C ARG A 115 3.73 -11.21 21.90
N GLN A 116 4.86 -11.82 21.56
CA GLN A 116 4.93 -13.08 20.80
C GLN A 116 4.10 -14.22 21.39
N SER A 117 3.98 -14.30 22.71
CA SER A 117 3.29 -15.42 23.36
C SER A 117 1.78 -15.48 23.11
N ARG A 118 1.19 -14.46 22.48
CA ARG A 118 -0.27 -14.30 22.34
C ARG A 118 -0.79 -14.21 20.90
N VAL A 119 0.07 -14.23 19.89
CA VAL A 119 -0.36 -14.09 18.48
C VAL A 119 0.29 -15.17 17.63
N ARG A 120 -0.55 -16.00 16.98
CA ARG A 120 -0.14 -16.89 15.90
C ARG A 120 0.05 -16.06 14.64
N LEU A 121 1.16 -15.32 14.55
CA LEU A 121 1.65 -14.89 13.25
C LEU A 121 2.05 -16.16 12.51
N SER A 122 1.47 -16.38 11.34
CA SER A 122 1.71 -17.58 10.54
C SER A 122 3.21 -17.77 10.31
N ASP A 123 3.69 -18.98 10.57
CA ASP A 123 5.10 -19.38 10.50
C ASP A 123 5.77 -19.08 9.15
N GLU A 124 4.99 -18.80 8.09
CA GLU A 124 5.46 -18.41 6.76
C GLU A 124 6.29 -17.12 6.75
N VAL A 125 5.95 -16.10 7.55
CA VAL A 125 6.67 -14.81 7.54
C VAL A 125 7.99 -14.89 8.32
N LEU A 126 8.02 -15.72 9.37
CA LEU A 126 9.24 -15.99 10.15
C LEU A 126 10.23 -16.83 9.36
N ASN A 127 9.75 -17.82 8.60
CA ASN A 127 10.62 -18.70 7.81
C ASN A 127 11.19 -18.05 6.55
N SER A 128 10.60 -16.96 6.03
CA SER A 128 11.17 -16.22 4.89
C SER A 128 12.33 -15.31 5.29
N SER A 129 12.30 -14.75 6.51
CA SER A 129 13.35 -13.85 7.00
C SER A 129 14.63 -14.59 7.39
N VAL A 130 14.54 -15.86 7.80
CA VAL A 130 15.71 -16.67 8.20
C VAL A 130 16.45 -17.26 6.99
N LYS A 131 15.79 -17.42 5.84
CA LYS A 131 16.41 -18.03 4.64
C LYS A 131 17.30 -17.09 3.82
N ASN A 132 17.35 -15.79 4.13
CA ASN A 132 18.22 -14.83 3.44
C ASN A 132 19.47 -14.44 4.24
N VAL A 133 19.86 -15.21 5.28
CA VAL A 133 21.06 -14.93 6.10
C VAL A 133 21.99 -16.16 6.24
N ILE A 134 21.89 -17.16 5.37
CA ILE A 134 22.92 -18.20 5.24
C ILE A 134 23.27 -18.40 3.78
#